data_AF-U7VAY2-F1
#
_entry.id   AF-U7VAY2-F1
#
_cell.length_a   1.000
_cell.length_b   1.000
_cell.length_c   1.000
_cell.angle_alpha   90.00
_cell.angle_beta   90.00
_cell.angle_gamma   90.00
#
_symmetry.space_group_name_H-M   'P 1'
#
loop_
_entity.id
_entity.type
_entity.pdbx_description
1 polymer ?
#
loop_
_entity_poly.entity_id
_entity_poly.type
_entity_poly.pdbx_seq_one_letter_code
_entity_poly.pdbx_strand_id
1 'polypeptide(L)'
;MLKKFTAISFIFFLTGCNNLSIPNPMENTENTERMTTSVDSENEVIGIGSAKIASSGTLVATGKAVREAKEKLKSKILSEEEIVFKSFLVPADPYTKKILSPALSDLMDYTATQLVQKSIEKDTWMENNKVYVVYSISKNEILSESQNIFIQYIDDITSKFQLIKEGVTQTQ
;
A
#
# COMPACT_ATOMS: atom_id res chain seq x y z
N MET A 1 39.22 64.70 18.50
CA MET A 1 40.60 64.18 18.51
C MET A 1 40.63 62.85 19.25
N LEU A 2 41.30 61.88 18.64
CA LEU A 2 41.40 60.47 19.01
C LEU A 2 42.13 60.26 20.35
N LYS A 3 41.68 59.31 21.19
CA LYS A 3 42.58 58.52 22.05
C LYS A 3 42.02 57.11 22.26
N LYS A 4 42.89 56.14 21.93
CA LYS A 4 42.74 54.69 21.99
C LYS A 4 43.11 54.16 23.38
N PHE A 5 42.55 53.02 23.79
CA PHE A 5 43.17 51.92 24.58
C PHE A 5 42.17 50.72 24.54
N THR A 6 42.36 49.62 23.80
CA THR A 6 42.99 48.31 24.17
C THR A 6 42.69 47.82 25.60
N ALA A 7 42.28 46.58 25.92
CA ALA A 7 42.34 45.27 25.25
C ALA A 7 41.50 44.15 25.98
N ILE A 8 41.51 42.93 25.41
CA ILE A 8 41.32 41.56 26.01
C ILE A 8 39.86 41.07 26.16
N SER A 9 39.35 40.23 25.24
CA SER A 9 39.41 38.75 25.17
C SER A 9 38.30 38.04 25.95
N PHE A 10 37.37 37.39 25.24
CA PHE A 10 36.95 36.02 25.57
C PHE A 10 36.32 35.35 24.34
N ILE A 11 36.83 34.16 24.03
CA ILE A 11 36.40 33.25 22.98
C ILE A 11 35.13 32.53 23.45
N PHE A 12 34.10 32.45 22.60
CA PHE A 12 33.22 31.29 22.56
C PHE A 12 32.91 30.95 21.10
N PHE A 13 33.53 29.86 20.64
CA PHE A 13 33.05 29.11 19.50
C PHE A 13 31.71 28.48 19.89
N LEU A 14 30.64 28.86 19.21
CA LEU A 14 29.47 28.01 19.10
C LEU A 14 29.45 27.42 17.69
N THR A 15 30.17 26.31 17.55
CA THR A 15 29.87 25.31 16.54
C THR A 15 28.48 24.74 16.85
N GLY A 16 27.45 25.36 16.29
CA GLY A 16 26.15 24.73 16.16
C GLY A 16 26.25 23.65 15.08
N CYS A 17 26.64 22.43 15.46
CA CYS A 17 26.36 21.25 14.66
C CYS A 17 24.84 21.06 14.62
N ASN A 18 24.20 21.67 13.62
CA ASN A 18 22.88 21.24 13.21
C ASN A 18 23.02 19.79 12.76
N ASN A 19 22.51 18.86 13.57
CA ASN A 19 22.23 17.50 13.14
C ASN A 19 21.05 17.56 12.14
N LEU A 20 21.31 18.11 10.96
CA LEU A 20 20.60 17.71 9.76
C LEU A 20 21.10 16.31 9.45
N SER A 21 20.32 15.32 9.86
CA SER A 21 20.45 13.97 9.32
C SER A 21 20.27 14.08 7.81
N ILE A 22 21.39 14.20 7.09
CA ILE A 22 21.44 14.09 5.64
C ILE A 22 20.84 12.71 5.32
N PRO A 23 19.77 12.60 4.52
CA PRO A 23 19.31 11.31 4.05
C PRO A 23 20.48 10.70 3.28
N ASN A 24 20.99 9.56 3.72
CA ASN A 24 22.06 8.85 3.03
C ASN A 24 21.56 8.51 1.61
N PRO A 25 22.06 9.13 0.52
CA PRO A 25 21.49 8.95 -0.82
C PRO A 25 21.96 7.66 -1.49
N MET A 26 22.88 6.89 -0.87
CA MET A 26 23.62 5.83 -1.56
C MET A 26 23.05 4.41 -1.46
N GLU A 27 21.96 4.15 -0.72
CA GLU A 27 21.34 2.79 -0.69
C GLU A 27 20.15 2.66 -1.67
N ASN A 28 19.72 3.75 -2.32
CA ASN A 28 18.43 3.81 -3.01
C ASN A 28 18.48 3.93 -4.55
N THR A 29 19.57 4.37 -5.17
CA THR A 29 19.55 4.69 -6.61
C THR A 29 19.53 3.44 -7.51
N GLU A 30 20.46 2.49 -7.33
CA GLU A 30 20.51 1.27 -8.18
C GLU A 30 19.27 0.38 -8.00
N ASN A 31 18.81 0.22 -6.76
CA ASN A 31 17.62 -0.56 -6.46
C ASN A 31 16.38 0.08 -7.11
N THR A 32 16.24 1.40 -7.07
CA THR A 32 15.11 2.11 -7.71
C THR A 32 15.18 2.05 -9.24
N GLU A 33 16.38 2.15 -9.84
CA GLU A 33 16.56 2.04 -11.29
C GLU A 33 16.26 0.64 -11.82
N ARG A 34 16.63 -0.42 -11.09
CA ARG A 34 16.27 -1.79 -11.47
C ARG A 34 14.76 -2.05 -11.38
N MET A 35 14.09 -1.43 -10.41
CA MET A 35 12.63 -1.53 -10.25
C MET A 35 11.85 -0.84 -11.38
N THR A 36 12.31 0.32 -11.87
CA THR A 36 11.60 1.06 -12.93
C THR A 36 11.66 0.39 -14.30
N THR A 37 12.50 -0.62 -14.48
CA THR A 37 12.60 -1.38 -15.74
C THR A 37 11.75 -2.65 -15.77
N SER A 38 11.41 -3.21 -14.61
CA SER A 38 10.68 -4.48 -14.49
C SER A 38 9.18 -4.32 -14.28
N VAL A 39 8.72 -3.09 -14.06
CA VAL A 39 7.33 -2.76 -13.69
C VAL A 39 6.84 -1.58 -14.51
N ASP A 40 5.61 -1.68 -15.00
CA ASP A 40 4.85 -0.55 -15.51
C ASP A 40 4.22 0.23 -14.34
N SER A 41 4.92 1.26 -13.84
CA SER A 41 4.47 2.06 -12.70
C SER A 41 3.21 2.89 -12.96
N GLU A 42 2.85 3.11 -14.23
CA GLU A 42 1.63 3.81 -14.60
C GLU A 42 0.41 2.90 -14.45
N ASN A 43 0.55 1.62 -14.79
CA ASN A 43 -0.56 0.66 -14.84
C ASN A 43 -0.53 -0.42 -13.74
N GLU A 44 0.51 -0.48 -12.92
CA GLU A 44 0.66 -1.47 -11.85
C GLU A 44 0.86 -0.83 -10.47
N VAL A 45 0.40 -1.56 -9.45
CA VAL A 45 0.70 -1.27 -8.04
C VAL A 45 1.75 -2.26 -7.57
N ILE A 46 2.75 -1.78 -6.84
CA ILE A 46 3.91 -2.59 -6.42
C ILE A 46 4.11 -2.68 -4.91
N GLY A 47 4.46 -3.86 -4.43
CA GLY A 47 4.99 -4.09 -3.08
C GLY A 47 6.42 -4.59 -3.14
N ILE A 48 7.29 -3.98 -2.33
CA ILE A 48 8.72 -4.30 -2.30
C ILE A 48 9.10 -4.71 -0.89
N GLY A 49 9.56 -5.95 -0.77
CA GLY A 49 10.03 -6.50 0.48
C GLY A 49 11.53 -6.78 0.43
N SER A 50 12.15 -6.79 1.60
CA SER A 50 13.56 -7.09 1.74
C SER A 50 13.85 -7.81 3.05
N ALA A 51 14.84 -8.70 3.05
CA ALA A 51 15.23 -9.37 4.28
C ALA A 51 16.72 -9.69 4.30
N LYS A 52 17.37 -9.43 5.44
CA LYS A 52 18.77 -9.80 5.65
C LYS A 52 18.92 -11.32 5.66
N ILE A 53 19.92 -11.81 4.94
CA ILE A 53 20.35 -13.21 4.99
C ILE A 53 21.06 -13.43 6.33
N ALA A 54 20.39 -14.14 7.24
CA ALA A 54 20.91 -14.51 8.55
C ALA A 54 21.42 -15.96 8.54
N SER A 55 21.78 -16.50 9.71
CA SER A 55 22.18 -17.90 9.87
C SER A 55 21.14 -18.92 9.40
N SER A 56 19.86 -18.52 9.31
CA SER A 56 18.76 -19.31 8.75
C SER A 56 18.82 -19.49 7.23
N GLY A 57 19.79 -18.86 6.55
CA GLY A 57 20.01 -18.98 5.12
C GLY A 57 19.05 -18.20 4.23
N THR A 58 19.30 -18.28 2.92
CA THR A 58 18.59 -17.49 1.89
C THR A 58 17.12 -17.85 1.77
N LEU A 59 16.74 -19.13 1.90
CA LEU A 59 15.34 -19.56 1.80
C LEU A 59 14.43 -18.81 2.79
N VAL A 60 14.86 -18.72 4.05
CA VAL A 60 14.11 -18.02 5.10
C VAL A 60 14.10 -16.50 4.86
N ALA A 61 15.20 -15.93 4.36
CA ALA A 61 15.24 -14.53 3.98
C ALA A 61 14.27 -14.22 2.83
N THR A 62 14.26 -15.03 1.77
CA THR A 62 13.30 -14.88 0.66
C THR A 62 11.86 -14.95 1.15
N GLY A 63 11.50 -15.94 1.98
CA GLY A 63 10.15 -16.03 2.54
C GLY A 63 9.74 -14.80 3.35
N LYS A 64 10.67 -14.21 4.11
CA LYS A 64 10.44 -12.95 4.85
C LYS A 64 10.28 -11.75 3.90
N ALA A 65 11.11 -11.64 2.88
CA ALA A 65 11.02 -10.59 1.87
C ALA A 65 9.70 -10.67 1.09
N VAL A 66 9.28 -11.87 0.67
CA VAL A 66 7.98 -12.09 0.02
C VAL A 66 6.82 -11.65 0.91
N ARG A 67 6.83 -12.03 2.20
CA ARG A 67 5.78 -11.62 3.14
C ARG A 67 5.70 -10.09 3.26
N GLU A 68 6.85 -9.43 3.46
CA GLU A 68 6.90 -7.96 3.53
C GLU A 68 6.44 -7.30 2.22
N ALA A 69 6.84 -7.85 1.06
CA ALA A 69 6.42 -7.35 -0.24
C ALA A 69 4.90 -7.41 -0.39
N LYS A 70 4.28 -8.56 -0.05
CA LYS A 70 2.84 -8.77 -0.12
C LYS A 70 2.06 -7.93 0.89
N GLU A 71 2.57 -7.74 2.11
CA GLU A 71 1.96 -6.83 3.11
C GLU A 71 1.95 -5.38 2.60
N LYS A 72 3.07 -4.91 2.05
CA LYS A 72 3.16 -3.57 1.44
C LYS A 72 2.29 -3.43 0.20
N LEU A 73 2.21 -4.47 -0.64
CA LEU A 73 1.32 -4.50 -1.79
C LEU A 73 -0.14 -4.37 -1.35
N LYS A 74 -0.57 -5.14 -0.34
CA LYS A 74 -1.92 -5.08 0.23
C LYS A 74 -2.29 -3.66 0.64
N SER A 75 -1.40 -2.99 1.37
CA SER A 75 -1.63 -1.61 1.83
C SER A 75 -1.86 -0.63 0.68
N LYS A 76 -1.16 -0.79 -0.45
CA LYS A 76 -1.34 0.07 -1.62
C LYS A 76 -2.60 -0.27 -2.40
N ILE A 77 -2.93 -1.56 -2.54
CA ILE A 77 -4.20 -2.00 -3.15
C ILE A 77 -5.38 -1.39 -2.39
N LEU A 78 -5.37 -1.44 -1.05
CA LEU A 78 -6.42 -0.84 -0.22
C LEU A 78 -6.61 0.67 -0.49
N SER A 79 -5.53 1.41 -0.75
CA SER A 79 -5.62 2.84 -1.09
C SER A 79 -6.27 3.08 -2.46
N GLU A 80 -5.99 2.23 -3.45
CA GLU A 80 -6.65 2.29 -4.76
C GLU A 80 -8.12 1.88 -4.65
N GLU A 81 -8.40 0.81 -3.92
CA GLU A 81 -9.76 0.30 -3.68
C GLU A 81 -10.65 1.31 -2.95
N GLU A 82 -10.10 2.10 -2.02
CA GLU A 82 -10.86 3.15 -1.34
C GLU A 82 -11.48 4.14 -2.35
N ILE A 83 -10.74 4.49 -3.40
CA ILE A 83 -11.23 5.36 -4.47
C ILE A 83 -12.26 4.62 -5.32
N VAL A 84 -11.94 3.38 -5.71
CA VAL A 84 -12.79 2.54 -6.57
C VAL A 84 -14.16 2.27 -5.92
N PHE A 85 -14.19 1.73 -4.70
CA PHE A 85 -15.44 1.41 -4.00
C PHE A 85 -16.28 2.66 -3.67
N LYS A 86 -15.64 3.78 -3.32
CA LYS A 86 -16.38 5.06 -3.15
C LYS A 86 -17.01 5.51 -4.46
N SER A 87 -16.35 5.29 -5.60
CA SER A 87 -16.91 5.63 -6.92
C SER A 87 -18.17 4.83 -7.24
N PHE A 88 -18.25 3.57 -6.81
CA PHE A 88 -19.44 2.72 -7.01
C PHE A 88 -20.66 3.23 -6.26
N LEU A 89 -20.46 3.97 -5.17
CA LEU A 89 -21.54 4.60 -4.44
C LEU A 89 -22.04 5.89 -5.09
N VAL A 90 -21.31 6.51 -6.02
CA VAL A 90 -21.71 7.81 -6.61
C VAL A 90 -23.13 7.79 -7.19
N PRO A 91 -23.57 6.77 -7.96
CA PRO A 91 -24.91 6.71 -8.53
C PRO A 91 -26.03 6.52 -7.50
N ALA A 92 -25.71 6.09 -6.28
CA ALA A 92 -26.69 5.81 -5.24
C ALA A 92 -27.20 7.09 -4.55
N ASP A 93 -28.50 7.11 -4.22
CA ASP A 93 -29.09 8.16 -3.41
C ASP A 93 -28.61 8.08 -1.93
N PRO A 94 -28.82 9.12 -1.11
CA PRO A 94 -28.34 9.16 0.27
C PRO A 94 -28.84 8.02 1.16
N TYR A 95 -30.04 7.49 0.92
CA TYR A 95 -30.58 6.37 1.69
C TYR A 95 -29.88 5.08 1.29
N THR A 96 -29.76 4.80 -0.01
CA THR A 96 -29.03 3.63 -0.51
C THR A 96 -27.56 3.64 -0.05
N LYS A 97 -26.90 4.80 -0.06
CA LYS A 97 -25.54 4.96 0.50
C LYS A 97 -25.43 4.54 1.96
N LYS A 98 -26.44 4.84 2.79
CA LYS A 98 -26.44 4.44 4.22
C LYS A 98 -26.56 2.94 4.39
N ILE A 99 -27.23 2.24 3.47
CA ILE A 99 -27.34 0.78 3.47
C ILE A 99 -26.00 0.14 3.06
N LEU A 100 -25.35 0.67 2.02
CA LEU A 100 -24.17 0.03 1.42
C LEU A 100 -22.86 0.36 2.13
N SER A 101 -22.68 1.60 2.61
CA SER A 101 -21.42 2.08 3.22
C SER A 101 -20.84 1.20 4.33
N PRO A 102 -21.64 0.63 5.26
CA PRO A 102 -21.10 -0.13 6.39
C PRO A 102 -20.25 -1.34 5.99
N ALA A 103 -20.54 -1.97 4.85
CA ALA A 103 -19.79 -3.16 4.41
C ALA A 103 -18.53 -2.83 3.60
N LEU A 104 -18.33 -1.57 3.19
CA LEU A 104 -17.24 -1.24 2.26
C LEU A 104 -15.87 -1.63 2.80
N SER A 105 -15.61 -1.43 4.09
CA SER A 105 -14.32 -1.79 4.70
C SER A 105 -14.04 -3.29 4.58
N ASP A 106 -15.06 -4.12 4.81
CA ASP A 106 -14.91 -5.57 4.75
C ASP A 106 -14.76 -6.05 3.29
N LEU A 107 -15.49 -5.44 2.36
CA LEU A 107 -15.37 -5.74 0.93
C LEU A 107 -13.98 -5.37 0.40
N MET A 108 -13.43 -4.22 0.79
CA MET A 108 -12.07 -3.82 0.44
C MET A 108 -11.03 -4.79 1.02
N ASP A 109 -11.08 -5.09 2.32
CA ASP A 109 -10.11 -6.02 2.91
C ASP A 109 -10.14 -7.42 2.26
N TYR A 110 -11.34 -7.91 1.96
CA TYR A 110 -11.54 -9.16 1.24
C TYR A 110 -10.95 -9.09 -0.18
N THR A 111 -11.30 -8.06 -0.97
CA THR A 111 -10.81 -7.84 -2.34
C THR A 111 -9.28 -7.73 -2.37
N ALA A 112 -8.69 -6.90 -1.51
CA ALA A 112 -7.25 -6.76 -1.41
C ALA A 112 -6.54 -8.07 -1.08
N THR A 113 -7.15 -8.90 -0.22
CA THR A 113 -6.62 -10.23 0.12
C THR A 113 -6.61 -11.16 -1.10
N GLN A 114 -7.68 -11.17 -1.91
CA GLN A 114 -7.73 -11.94 -3.15
C GLN A 114 -6.70 -11.45 -4.17
N LEU A 115 -6.58 -10.13 -4.35
CA LEU A 115 -5.65 -9.52 -5.31
C LEU A 115 -4.18 -9.78 -4.95
N VAL A 116 -3.83 -9.79 -3.66
CA VAL A 116 -2.48 -10.16 -3.21
C VAL A 116 -2.16 -11.62 -3.52
N GLN A 117 -3.16 -12.52 -3.51
CA GLN A 117 -2.96 -13.91 -3.92
C GLN A 117 -2.73 -14.04 -5.43
N LYS A 118 -3.39 -13.19 -6.23
CA LYS A 118 -3.24 -13.11 -7.69
C LYS A 118 -1.97 -12.35 -8.15
N SER A 119 -1.31 -11.64 -7.24
CA SER A 119 -0.12 -10.84 -7.57
C SER A 119 1.03 -11.65 -8.15
N ILE A 120 1.79 -11.03 -9.03
CA ILE A 120 2.88 -11.66 -9.80
C ILE A 120 4.22 -11.17 -9.25
N GLU A 121 5.15 -12.11 -9.03
CA GLU A 121 6.55 -11.76 -8.75
C GLU A 121 7.21 -11.23 -10.02
N LYS A 122 7.79 -10.03 -9.96
CA LYS A 122 8.39 -9.35 -11.11
C LYS A 122 9.90 -9.47 -11.14
N ASP A 123 10.54 -9.35 -9.98
CA ASP A 123 11.99 -9.49 -9.83
C ASP A 123 12.33 -9.95 -8.41
N THR A 124 13.47 -10.64 -8.31
CA THR A 124 14.09 -11.06 -7.06
C THR A 124 15.60 -10.99 -7.24
N TRP A 125 16.28 -10.27 -6.34
CA TRP A 125 17.74 -10.18 -6.36
C TRP A 125 18.34 -10.20 -4.96
N MET A 126 19.65 -10.42 -4.92
CA MET A 126 20.44 -10.39 -3.69
C MET A 126 21.52 -9.34 -3.81
N GLU A 127 21.63 -8.51 -2.78
CA GLU A 127 22.62 -7.46 -2.70
C GLU A 127 22.92 -7.18 -1.23
N ASN A 128 24.19 -6.92 -0.89
CA ASN A 128 24.59 -6.49 0.45
C ASN A 128 24.05 -7.39 1.59
N ASN A 129 24.07 -8.71 1.37
CA ASN A 129 23.56 -9.72 2.31
C ASN A 129 22.06 -9.54 2.65
N LYS A 130 21.26 -9.02 1.71
CA LYS A 130 19.80 -8.95 1.74
C LYS A 130 19.22 -9.59 0.47
N VAL A 131 18.05 -10.20 0.60
CA VAL A 131 17.18 -10.56 -0.51
C VAL A 131 16.17 -9.42 -0.69
N TYR A 132 15.90 -9.06 -1.93
CA TYR A 132 14.85 -8.12 -2.32
C TYR A 132 13.87 -8.83 -3.25
N VAL A 133 12.58 -8.55 -3.11
CA VAL A 133 11.53 -9.15 -3.93
C VAL A 133 10.48 -8.10 -4.28
N VAL A 134 10.04 -8.11 -5.54
CA VAL A 134 9.02 -7.19 -6.07
C VAL A 134 7.81 -8.01 -6.51
N TYR A 135 6.64 -7.66 -5.96
CA TYR A 135 5.35 -8.15 -6.43
C TYR A 135 4.55 -7.00 -7.02
N SER A 136 3.78 -7.27 -8.07
CA SER A 136 2.84 -6.31 -8.64
C SER A 136 1.47 -6.91 -8.90
N ILE A 137 0.50 -6.01 -9.07
CA ILE A 137 -0.82 -6.28 -9.62
C ILE A 137 -1.20 -5.14 -10.57
N SER A 138 -1.93 -5.44 -11.65
CA SER A 138 -2.44 -4.40 -12.55
C SER A 138 -3.58 -3.61 -11.90
N LYS A 139 -3.62 -2.29 -12.14
CA LYS A 139 -4.76 -1.43 -11.76
C LYS A 139 -6.07 -1.87 -12.40
N ASN A 140 -6.01 -2.44 -13.60
CA ASN A 140 -7.19 -2.99 -14.27
C ASN A 140 -7.73 -4.22 -13.53
N GLU A 141 -6.84 -5.08 -13.03
CA GLU A 141 -7.24 -6.24 -12.22
C GLU A 141 -7.89 -5.77 -10.92
N ILE A 142 -7.32 -4.76 -10.23
CA ILE A 142 -7.91 -4.15 -9.02
C ILE A 142 -9.34 -3.67 -9.31
N LEU A 143 -9.54 -2.92 -10.40
CA LEU A 143 -10.85 -2.42 -10.79
C LEU A 143 -11.83 -3.57 -11.05
N SER A 144 -11.42 -4.55 -11.86
CA SER A 144 -12.30 -5.66 -12.25
C SER A 144 -12.71 -6.54 -11.07
N GLU A 145 -11.79 -6.86 -10.17
CA GLU A 145 -12.09 -7.67 -8.99
C GLU A 145 -13.00 -6.91 -8.02
N SER A 146 -12.74 -5.61 -7.81
CA SER A 146 -13.58 -4.74 -6.99
C SER A 146 -15.01 -4.68 -7.53
N GLN A 147 -15.18 -4.57 -8.86
CA GLN A 147 -16.49 -4.58 -9.51
C GLN A 147 -17.21 -5.91 -9.28
N ASN A 148 -16.52 -7.03 -9.52
CA ASN A 148 -17.10 -8.37 -9.35
C ASN A 148 -17.58 -8.60 -7.91
N ILE A 149 -16.75 -8.26 -6.92
CA ILE A 149 -17.09 -8.43 -5.50
C ILE A 149 -18.23 -7.50 -5.09
N PHE A 150 -18.22 -6.25 -5.55
CA PHE A 150 -19.30 -5.31 -5.24
C PHE A 150 -20.63 -5.76 -5.85
N ILE A 151 -20.65 -6.27 -7.09
CA ILE A 151 -21.87 -6.81 -7.72
C ILE A 151 -22.40 -8.00 -6.92
N GLN A 152 -21.54 -8.96 -6.55
CA GLN A 152 -21.94 -10.11 -5.73
C GLN A 152 -22.56 -9.67 -4.39
N TYR A 153 -21.98 -8.66 -3.75
CA TYR A 153 -22.54 -8.09 -2.53
C TYR A 153 -23.94 -7.48 -2.72
N ILE A 154 -24.17 -6.78 -3.84
CA ILE A 154 -25.49 -6.24 -4.17
C ILE A 154 -26.50 -7.37 -4.40
N ASP A 155 -26.13 -8.41 -5.16
CA ASP A 155 -26.99 -9.57 -5.43
C ASP A 155 -27.41 -10.27 -4.13
N ASP A 156 -26.48 -10.42 -3.19
CA ASP A 156 -26.73 -10.99 -1.86
C ASP A 156 -27.73 -10.16 -1.05
N ILE A 157 -27.57 -8.82 -1.04
CA ILE A 157 -28.50 -7.92 -0.35
C ILE A 157 -29.88 -7.98 -0.99
N THR A 158 -29.94 -7.92 -2.32
CA THR A 158 -31.21 -7.97 -3.06
C THR A 158 -31.95 -9.27 -2.75
N SER A 159 -31.25 -10.40 -2.72
CA SER A 159 -31.83 -11.70 -2.34
C SER A 159 -32.38 -11.69 -0.91
N LYS A 160 -31.66 -11.09 0.06
CA LYS A 160 -32.15 -10.94 1.44
C LYS A 160 -33.42 -10.09 1.53
N PHE A 161 -33.50 -9.00 0.77
CA PHE A 161 -34.72 -8.18 0.73
C PHE A 161 -35.90 -8.89 0.07
N GLN A 162 -35.65 -9.70 -0.97
CA GLN A 162 -36.69 -10.52 -1.60
C GLN A 162 -37.27 -11.53 -0.60
N LEU A 163 -36.42 -12.23 0.16
CA LEU A 163 -36.88 -13.15 1.20
C LEU A 163 -37.75 -12.48 2.27
N ILE A 164 -37.37 -11.27 2.70
CA ILE A 164 -38.19 -10.47 3.64
C ILE A 164 -39.56 -10.14 3.02
N LYS A 165 -39.59 -9.69 1.75
CA LYS A 165 -40.82 -9.37 1.04
C LYS A 165 -41.75 -10.60 0.96
N GLU A 166 -41.20 -11.75 0.58
CA GLU A 166 -41.94 -13.00 0.48
C GLU A 166 -42.57 -13.41 1.81
N GLY A 167 -41.79 -13.35 2.91
CA GLY A 167 -42.29 -13.67 4.24
C GLY A 167 -43.46 -12.79 4.69
N VAL A 168 -43.41 -11.48 4.40
CA VAL A 168 -44.54 -10.58 4.70
C VAL A 168 -45.77 -10.93 3.87
N THR A 169 -45.60 -11.25 2.59
CA THR A 169 -46.72 -11.57 1.70
C THR A 169 -47.38 -12.93 1.95
N GLN A 170 -46.65 -13.90 2.50
CA GLN A 170 -47.18 -15.23 2.83
C GLN A 170 -47.95 -15.28 4.16
N THR A 171 -47.89 -14.21 4.97
CA THR A 171 -48.56 -14.13 6.28
C THR A 171 -49.93 -13.42 6.20
N GLN A 172 -50.47 -13.22 4.99
CA GLN A 172 -51.84 -12.74 4.71
C GLN A 172 -52.65 -13.83 4.02
#